data_AF-A0A661JSI9-F1
#
_entry.id   AF-A0A661JSI9-F1
#
_cell.length_a   1.000
_cell.length_b   1.000
_cell.length_c   1.000
_cell.angle_alpha   90.00
_cell.angle_beta   90.00
_cell.angle_gamma   90.00
#
_symmetry.space_group_name_H-M   'P 1'
#
loop_
_entity.id
_entity.type
_entity.pdbx_description
1 polymer ?
#
loop_
_entity_poly.entity_id
_entity_poly.type
_entity_poly.pdbx_seq_one_letter_code
_entity_poly.pdbx_strand_id
1 'polypeptide(L)'
;MRARSFLTLFLIGAIFLVGLLSLFGSKGLMEVLALKGRSEAIEEEIGRLRRQNASLAERIKRIHEDPSYLEQLARQELGMIKEGELLFIFPQERR
;
A
#
# COMPACT_ATOMS: atom_id res chain seq x y z
N MET A 1 12.78 62.90 -6.83
CA MET A 1 12.05 61.99 -5.92
C MET A 1 11.35 60.82 -6.61
N ARG A 2 10.65 61.01 -7.74
CA ARG A 2 9.87 59.94 -8.41
C ARG A 2 10.67 58.68 -8.82
N ALA A 3 11.88 58.83 -9.37
CA ALA A 3 12.69 57.70 -9.84
C ALA A 3 13.11 56.72 -8.72
N ARG A 4 13.32 57.22 -7.49
CA ARG A 4 13.66 56.36 -6.34
C ARG A 4 12.46 55.51 -5.91
N SER A 5 11.25 56.08 -5.95
CA SER A 5 10.02 55.36 -5.61
C SER A 5 9.66 54.27 -6.63
N PHE A 6 9.94 54.50 -7.92
CA PHE A 6 9.80 53.46 -8.96
C PHE A 6 10.77 52.31 -8.76
N LEU A 7 12.03 52.61 -8.43
CA LEU A 7 13.04 51.58 -8.17
C LEU A 7 12.70 50.73 -6.94
N THR A 8 12.20 51.35 -5.86
CA THR A 8 11.76 50.62 -4.67
C THR A 8 10.55 49.73 -4.96
N LEU A 9 9.59 50.21 -5.75
CA LEU A 9 8.41 49.42 -6.11
C LEU A 9 8.79 48.22 -6.99
N PHE A 10 9.72 48.41 -7.93
CA PHE A 10 10.26 47.35 -8.76
C PHE A 10 10.99 46.28 -7.92
N LEU A 11 11.81 46.69 -6.96
CA LEU A 11 12.50 45.77 -6.05
C LEU A 11 11.53 44.96 -5.19
N ILE A 12 10.47 45.59 -4.66
CA ILE A 12 9.43 44.89 -3.91
C ILE A 12 8.71 43.87 -4.80
N GLY A 13 8.35 44.26 -6.03
CA GLY A 13 7.73 43.35 -7.00
C GLY A 13 8.63 42.17 -7.36
N ALA A 14 9.94 42.39 -7.53
CA ALA A 14 10.90 41.35 -7.82
C ALA A 14 11.04 40.35 -6.66
N ILE A 15 11.12 40.83 -5.41
CA ILE A 15 11.16 39.97 -4.21
C ILE A 15 9.87 39.15 -4.10
N PHE A 16 8.72 39.77 -4.35
CA PHE A 16 7.43 39.10 -4.30
C PHE A 16 7.31 38.00 -5.37
N LEU A 17 7.78 38.29 -6.59
CA LEU A 17 7.81 37.32 -7.69
C LEU A 17 8.75 36.15 -7.40
N VAL A 18 9.94 36.41 -6.85
CA VAL A 18 10.87 35.35 -6.41
C VAL A 18 10.25 34.49 -5.30
N GLY A 19 9.56 35.10 -4.33
CA GLY A 19 8.85 34.38 -3.28
C GLY A 19 7.74 33.48 -3.82
N LEU A 20 6.93 34.00 -4.75
CA LEU A 20 5.90 33.22 -5.46
C LEU A 20 6.51 32.06 -6.25
N LEU A 21 7.56 32.31 -7.04
CA LEU A 21 8.26 31.26 -7.78
C LEU A 21 8.91 30.23 -6.86
N SER A 22 9.32 30.59 -5.65
CA SER A 22 9.87 29.64 -4.68
C SER A 22 8.78 28.78 -4.01
N LEU A 23 7.55 29.29 -3.88
CA LEU A 23 6.40 28.55 -3.37
C LEU A 23 5.79 27.62 -4.42
N PHE A 24 5.79 28.03 -5.69
CA PHE A 24 5.23 27.31 -6.84
C PHE A 24 6.29 26.56 -7.68
N GLY A 25 7.57 26.75 -7.41
CA GLY A 25 8.67 26.06 -8.08
C GLY A 25 8.66 24.56 -7.77
N SER A 26 9.35 23.77 -8.60
CA SER A 26 9.33 22.30 -8.63
C SER A 26 9.61 21.58 -7.30
N LYS A 27 10.07 22.27 -6.25
CA LYS A 27 10.28 21.79 -4.86
C LYS A 27 9.48 22.56 -3.81
N GLY A 28 8.36 23.14 -4.20
CA GLY A 28 7.51 23.94 -3.33
C GLY A 28 6.76 23.11 -2.27
N LEU A 29 5.97 23.80 -1.45
CA LEU A 29 5.22 23.21 -0.34
C LEU A 29 4.30 22.06 -0.77
N MET A 30 3.76 22.10 -1.99
CA MET A 30 2.92 21.01 -2.51
C MET A 30 3.68 19.71 -2.74
N GLU A 31 4.95 19.76 -3.13
CA GLU A 31 5.73 18.53 -3.29
C GLU A 31 5.99 17.89 -1.93
N VAL A 32 6.26 18.69 -0.89
CA VAL A 32 6.46 18.21 0.48
C VAL A 32 5.18 17.55 1.02
N LEU A 33 4.01 18.14 0.78
CA LEU A 33 2.73 17.53 1.16
C LEU A 33 2.46 16.23 0.41
N ALA A 34 2.74 16.20 -0.89
CA ALA A 34 2.61 14.98 -1.69
C ALA A 34 3.58 13.88 -1.25
N LEU A 35 4.83 14.23 -0.94
CA LEU A 35 5.85 13.33 -0.38
C LEU A 35 5.41 12.76 0.97
N LYS A 36 4.84 13.60 1.84
CA LYS A 36 4.30 13.16 3.12
C LYS A 36 3.16 12.14 2.94
N GLY A 37 2.18 12.45 2.08
CA GLY A 37 1.09 11.51 1.79
C GLY A 37 1.58 10.20 1.16
N ARG A 38 2.58 10.24 0.28
CA ARG A 38 3.22 9.03 -0.26
C ARG A 38 3.93 8.22 0.83
N SER A 39 4.63 8.87 1.75
CA SER A 39 5.29 8.21 2.88
C SER A 39 4.28 7.49 3.76
N GLU A 40 3.19 8.16 4.13
CA GLU A 40 2.11 7.59 4.93
C GLU A 40 1.47 6.36 4.25
N ALA A 41 1.20 6.47 2.93
CA ALA A 41 0.66 5.34 2.16
C ALA A 41 1.63 4.14 2.09
N ILE A 42 2.94 4.39 1.94
CA ILE A 42 3.96 3.33 1.94
C ILE A 42 4.05 2.67 3.33
N GLU A 43 4.00 3.45 4.41
CA GLU A 43 4.00 2.91 5.76
C GLU A 43 2.79 2.03 6.04
N GLU A 44 1.60 2.45 5.59
CA GLU A 44 0.38 1.65 5.70
C GLU A 44 0.51 0.33 4.92
N GLU A 45 1.05 0.38 3.71
CA GLU A 45 1.28 -0.78 2.87
C GLU A 45 2.29 -1.75 3.50
N ILE A 46 3.37 -1.25 4.09
CA ILE A 46 4.32 -2.06 4.88
C ILE A 46 3.59 -2.75 6.04
N GLY A 47 2.73 -2.02 6.75
CA GLY A 47 1.92 -2.58 7.83
C GLY A 47 1.00 -3.70 7.35
N ARG A 48 0.34 -3.52 6.21
CA ARG A 48 -0.52 -4.52 5.58
C ARG A 48 0.27 -5.77 5.18
N LEU A 49 1.39 -5.60 4.49
CA LEU A 49 2.24 -6.70 4.05
C LEU A 49 2.84 -7.47 5.22
N ARG A 50 3.23 -6.79 6.31
CA ARG A 50 3.70 -7.47 7.54
C ARG A 50 2.62 -8.36 8.16
N ARG A 51 1.37 -7.89 8.25
CA ARG A 51 0.25 -8.70 8.74
C ARG A 51 -0.03 -9.91 7.84
N GLN A 52 0.00 -9.70 6.53
CA GLN A 52 -0.16 -10.79 5.56
C GLN A 52 0.95 -11.83 5.69
N ASN A 53 2.20 -11.38 5.79
CA ASN A 53 3.35 -12.27 5.95
C ASN A 53 3.24 -13.08 7.26
N ALA A 54 2.92 -12.43 8.38
CA ALA A 54 2.71 -13.12 9.67
C ALA A 54 1.59 -14.17 9.59
N SER A 55 0.47 -13.84 8.95
CA SER A 55 -0.63 -14.80 8.75
C SER A 55 -0.23 -15.98 7.85
N LEU A 56 0.55 -15.73 6.80
CA LEU A 56 1.05 -16.77 5.90
C LEU A 56 2.06 -17.67 6.61
N ALA A 57 2.97 -17.09 7.39
CA ALA A 57 3.93 -17.83 8.19
C ALA A 57 3.23 -18.76 9.20
N GLU A 58 2.20 -18.27 9.89
CA GLU A 58 1.41 -19.09 10.82
C GLU A 58 0.65 -20.20 10.08
N ARG A 59 0.13 -19.92 8.87
CA ARG A 59 -0.50 -20.95 8.04
C ARG A 59 0.50 -22.02 7.64
N ILE A 60 1.70 -21.64 7.19
CA ILE A 60 2.79 -22.57 6.86
C ILE A 60 3.15 -23.41 8.08
N LYS A 61 3.30 -22.79 9.25
CA LYS A 61 3.61 -23.48 10.50
C LYS A 61 2.56 -24.54 10.82
N ARG A 62 1.27 -24.19 10.77
CA ARG A 62 0.18 -25.15 11.00
C ARG A 62 0.18 -26.30 9.99
N ILE A 63 0.50 -26.06 8.73
CA ILE A 63 0.62 -27.14 7.73
C ILE A 63 1.71 -28.14 8.12
N HIS A 64 2.82 -27.69 8.72
CA HIS A 64 3.93 -28.57 9.10
C HIS A 64 3.72 -29.24 10.47
N GLU A 65 3.13 -28.52 11.42
CA GLU A 65 3.03 -28.97 12.82
C GLU A 65 1.69 -29.64 13.17
N ASP A 66 0.62 -29.40 12.39
CA ASP A 66 -0.71 -29.96 12.62
C ASP A 66 -1.12 -30.90 11.45
N PRO A 67 -0.95 -32.23 11.62
CA PRO A 67 -1.34 -33.20 10.60
C PRO A 67 -2.83 -33.17 10.24
N SER A 68 -3.71 -32.81 11.18
CA SER A 68 -5.16 -32.73 10.91
C SER A 68 -5.46 -31.52 10.03
N TYR A 69 -4.80 -30.39 10.27
CA TYR A 69 -4.90 -29.21 9.41
C TYR A 69 -4.40 -29.49 7.99
N LEU A 70 -3.27 -30.18 7.86
CA LEU A 70 -2.73 -30.61 6.56
C LEU A 70 -3.70 -31.55 5.83
N GLU A 71 -4.24 -32.55 6.52
CA GLU A 71 -5.21 -33.49 5.94
C GLU A 71 -6.48 -32.78 5.48
N GLN A 72 -7.02 -31.86 6.28
CA GLN A 72 -8.17 -31.06 5.89
C GLN A 72 -7.89 -30.24 4.61
N LEU A 73 -6.72 -29.61 4.55
CA LEU A 73 -6.31 -28.82 3.38
C LEU A 73 -6.16 -29.70 2.13
N ALA A 74 -5.53 -30.88 2.26
CA ALA A 74 -5.38 -31.83 1.16
C ALA A 74 -6.74 -32.33 0.64
N ARG A 75 -7.71 -32.57 1.53
CA ARG A 75 -9.07 -32.97 1.15
C ARG A 75 -9.83 -31.84 0.45
N GLN A 76 -9.73 -30.62 0.95
CA GLN A 76 -10.51 -29.48 0.44
C GLN A 76 -9.93 -28.87 -0.84
N GLU A 77 -8.62 -28.65 -0.89
CA GLU A 77 -7.97 -27.95 -2.01
C GLU A 77 -7.57 -28.90 -3.14
N LEU A 78 -7.22 -30.15 -2.80
CA LEU A 78 -6.69 -31.13 -3.75
C LEU A 78 -7.63 -32.32 -3.98
N GLY A 79 -8.74 -32.43 -3.23
CA GLY A 79 -9.67 -33.55 -3.34
C GLY A 79 -9.06 -34.90 -2.95
N MET A 80 -7.96 -34.90 -2.18
CA MET A 80 -7.26 -36.13 -1.81
C MET A 80 -8.09 -36.95 -0.81
N ILE A 81 -8.04 -38.27 -0.96
CA ILE A 81 -8.66 -39.25 -0.05
C ILE A 81 -7.63 -40.32 0.31
N LYS A 82 -7.74 -40.92 1.50
CA LYS A 82 -6.90 -42.03 1.92
C LYS A 82 -7.38 -43.34 1.28
N GLU A 83 -6.49 -44.34 1.27
CA GLU A 83 -6.88 -45.69 0.85
C GLU A 83 -8.02 -46.22 1.72
N GLY A 84 -9.06 -46.75 1.07
CA GLY A 84 -10.27 -47.26 1.73
C GLY A 84 -11.38 -46.25 1.96
N GLU A 85 -11.20 -44.97 1.60
CA GLU A 85 -12.25 -43.95 1.70
C GLU A 85 -13.07 -43.82 0.41
N LEU A 86 -14.33 -43.38 0.54
CA LEU A 86 -15.25 -43.15 -0.58
C LEU A 86 -15.51 -41.65 -0.75
N LEU A 87 -15.24 -41.11 -1.95
CA LEU A 87 -15.56 -39.73 -2.32
C LEU A 87 -16.96 -39.65 -2.95
N PHE A 88 -17.85 -38.88 -2.33
CA PHE A 88 -19.19 -38.60 -2.88
C PHE A 88 -19.18 -37.24 -3.59
N ILE A 89 -19.31 -37.25 -4.92
CA ILE A 89 -19.46 -36.03 -5.73
C ILE A 89 -20.94 -35.88 -6.09
N PHE A 90 -21.56 -34.81 -5.61
CA PHE A 90 -22.95 -34.50 -5.97
C PHE A 90 -22.98 -33.64 -7.24
N PRO A 91 -23.81 -33.99 -8.24
CA PRO A 91 -23.99 -33.13 -9.40
C PRO A 91 -24.56 -31.79 -8.96
N GLN A 92 -23.94 -30.69 -9.39
CA GLN A 92 -24.50 -29.34 -9.25
C GLN A 92 -25.79 -29.30 -10.05
N GLU A 93 -26.93 -29.25 -9.36
CA GLU A 93 -28.24 -29.14 -9.96
C GLU A 93 -28.30 -27.79 -10.69
N ARG A 94 -28.29 -27.81 -12.04
CA ARG A 94 -28.46 -26.59 -12.83
C ARG A 94 -29.85 -26.03 -12.53
N ARG A 95 -29.92 -24.95 -11.77
CA ARG A 95 -31.08 -24.05 -11.74
C ARG A 95 -30.96 -23.00 -12.83
#